data_AF-K4GQD7-F1
#
_entry.id   AF-K4GQD7-F1
#
_cell.length_a   1.000
_cell.length_b   1.000
_cell.length_c   1.000
_cell.angle_alpha   90.00
_cell.angle_beta   90.00
_cell.angle_gamma   90.00
#
_symmetry.space_group_name_H-M   'P 1'
#
loop_
_entity.id
_entity.type
_entity.pdbx_description
1 polymer ?
#
loop_
_entity_poly.entity_id
_entity_poly.type
_entity_poly.pdbx_seq_one_letter_code
_entity_poly.pdbx_strand_id
1 'polypeptide(L)'
;TARTGTEVHQSVVRKKVHLQGFSSINLREYTKMFFKDEAHRTLVLNQLEANPNLSSLCSVPLFCWIIFRCFDHFHSEFDTHELPDVTLTLTDIFLLMTEVHLNRAQKTNLLKKNNQSQVETYRSSKETLFALSKVAHRGMQKSRFVFDQDDDMAELTEQDLHLGFLRPVPHYEADGGDSSYEFLHLILQSFFTAFFLVTEEKVGAKELLRFFAECSPQDTTLSSCFPIGWLKNHHPAGEDPFRNNEHFHFTNLFLCGLLSKGRHKLMRHLVSSASLKKKRNVLLSFFFESMKYHLKGLIRARLKEYKQ
;
A
#
# COMPACT_ATOMS: atom_id res chain seq x y z
N THR A 1 7.52 -10.07 8.63
CA THR A 1 7.80 -8.82 7.91
C THR A 1 8.55 -9.18 6.64
N ALA A 2 7.98 -8.84 5.47
CA ALA A 2 8.67 -9.02 4.21
C ALA A 2 9.84 -8.02 4.17
N ARG A 3 11.02 -8.46 4.63
CA ARG A 3 12.28 -7.82 4.23
C ARG A 3 12.33 -8.00 2.72
N THR A 4 12.47 -6.90 1.99
CA THR A 4 12.74 -6.95 0.56
C THR A 4 13.91 -7.89 0.35
N GLY A 5 13.70 -8.93 -0.46
CA GLY A 5 14.74 -9.92 -0.70
C GLY A 5 15.98 -9.23 -1.24
N THR A 6 17.13 -9.62 -0.71
CA THR A 6 18.44 -9.27 -1.27
C THR A 6 18.56 -9.93 -2.64
N GLU A 7 18.85 -9.16 -3.68
CA GLU A 7 19.16 -9.76 -4.98
C GLU A 7 20.48 -10.53 -4.86
N VAL A 8 20.45 -11.80 -5.24
CA VAL A 8 21.61 -12.70 -5.17
C VAL A 8 21.91 -13.19 -6.58
N HIS A 9 23.18 -13.10 -6.98
CA HIS A 9 23.60 -13.49 -8.32
C HIS A 9 23.21 -14.94 -8.62
N GLN A 10 22.62 -15.18 -9.80
CA GLN A 10 22.04 -16.48 -10.14
C GLN A 10 23.06 -17.64 -10.10
N SER A 11 24.35 -17.35 -10.34
CA SER A 11 25.42 -18.36 -10.28
C SER A 11 25.63 -18.98 -8.89
N VAL A 12 25.20 -18.31 -7.81
CA VAL A 12 25.30 -18.86 -6.45
C VAL A 12 23.98 -19.43 -5.93
N VAL A 13 22.90 -19.36 -6.72
CA VAL A 13 21.57 -19.86 -6.35
C VAL A 13 21.40 -21.31 -6.79
N ARG A 14 21.44 -22.26 -5.84
CA ARG A 14 21.26 -23.69 -6.12
C ARG A 14 19.80 -24.09 -6.35
N LYS A 15 18.85 -23.44 -5.68
CA LYS A 15 17.42 -23.77 -5.73
C LYS A 15 16.59 -22.51 -5.58
N LYS A 16 15.56 -22.37 -6.42
CA LYS A 16 14.55 -21.31 -6.32
C LYS A 16 13.22 -21.92 -5.89
N VAL A 17 12.61 -21.36 -4.86
CA VAL A 17 11.27 -21.75 -4.38
C VAL A 17 10.36 -20.53 -4.51
N HIS A 18 9.17 -20.74 -5.06
CA HIS A 18 8.16 -19.69 -5.17
C HIS A 18 7.03 -20.00 -4.20
N LEU A 19 6.79 -19.10 -3.25
CA LEU A 19 5.64 -19.19 -2.35
C LEU A 19 4.45 -18.50 -3.00
N GLN A 20 3.45 -19.29 -3.43
CA GLN A 20 2.30 -18.79 -4.19
C GLN A 20 1.12 -18.32 -3.32
N GLY A 21 1.20 -18.45 -2.00
CA GLY A 21 0.13 -18.07 -1.07
C GLY A 21 -0.83 -19.22 -0.74
N PHE A 22 -2.08 -18.89 -0.43
CA PHE A 22 -3.11 -19.85 -0.07
C PHE A 22 -3.79 -20.45 -1.29
N SER A 23 -3.86 -21.78 -1.32
CA SER A 23 -4.86 -22.49 -2.12
C SER A 23 -6.25 -22.33 -1.50
N SER A 24 -7.31 -22.67 -2.23
CA SER A 24 -8.68 -22.64 -1.69
C SER A 24 -8.83 -23.51 -0.43
N ILE A 25 -8.10 -24.62 -0.34
CA ILE A 25 -8.08 -25.49 0.85
C ILE A 25 -7.39 -24.78 2.02
N ASN A 26 -6.20 -24.22 1.79
CA ASN A 26 -5.45 -23.49 2.82
C ASN A 26 -6.23 -22.29 3.33
N LEU A 27 -6.94 -21.58 2.45
CA LEU A 27 -7.79 -20.45 2.82
C LEU A 27 -8.92 -20.90 3.76
N ARG A 28 -9.63 -21.99 3.43
CA ARG A 28 -10.68 -22.54 4.30
C ARG A 28 -10.16 -22.95 5.69
N GLU A 29 -8.99 -23.59 5.73
CA GLU A 29 -8.35 -23.96 7.00
C GLU A 29 -7.93 -22.73 7.80
N TYR A 30 -7.35 -21.73 7.14
CA TYR A 30 -7.01 -20.47 7.77
C TYR A 30 -8.25 -19.73 8.32
N THR A 31 -9.39 -19.75 7.61
CA THR A 31 -10.67 -19.21 8.10
C THR A 31 -11.10 -19.89 9.39
N LYS A 32 -11.01 -21.23 9.47
CA LYS A 32 -11.31 -21.98 10.71
C LYS A 32 -10.35 -21.64 11.84
N MET A 33 -9.08 -21.43 11.53
CA MET A 33 -8.07 -21.06 12.52
C MET A 33 -8.32 -19.65 13.07
N PHE A 34 -8.70 -18.70 12.21
CA PHE A 34 -8.88 -17.29 12.56
C PHE A 34 -10.21 -17.04 13.31
N PHE A 35 -11.33 -17.50 12.75
CA PHE A 35 -12.67 -17.29 13.32
C PHE A 35 -13.06 -18.48 14.18
N LYS A 36 -12.98 -18.29 15.50
CA LYS A 36 -13.35 -19.33 16.48
C LYS A 36 -14.87 -19.51 16.58
N ASP A 37 -15.61 -18.42 16.44
CA ASP A 37 -17.06 -18.45 16.41
C ASP A 37 -17.58 -19.06 15.10
N GLU A 38 -18.51 -20.02 15.24
CA GLU A 38 -19.04 -20.77 14.10
C GLU A 38 -19.93 -19.94 13.18
N ALA A 39 -20.69 -19.00 13.72
CA ALA A 39 -21.56 -18.14 12.91
C ALA A 39 -20.72 -17.18 12.07
N HIS A 40 -19.71 -16.53 12.66
CA HIS A 40 -18.78 -15.66 11.93
C HIS A 40 -18.01 -16.44 10.87
N ARG A 41 -17.49 -17.62 11.23
CA ARG A 41 -16.78 -18.49 10.29
C ARG A 41 -17.65 -18.84 9.08
N THR A 42 -18.89 -19.24 9.31
CA THR A 42 -19.83 -19.61 8.24
C THR A 42 -20.13 -18.41 7.34
N LEU A 43 -20.35 -17.23 7.94
CA LEU A 43 -20.59 -16.00 7.20
C LEU A 43 -19.40 -15.64 6.29
N VAL A 44 -18.17 -15.67 6.81
CA VAL A 44 -16.95 -15.37 6.03
C VAL A 44 -16.78 -16.35 4.87
N LEU A 45 -16.98 -17.64 5.11
CA LEU A 45 -16.89 -18.67 4.08
C LEU A 45 -17.90 -18.43 2.95
N ASN A 46 -19.15 -18.11 3.29
CA ASN A 46 -20.18 -17.79 2.30
C ASN A 46 -19.79 -16.58 1.45
N GLN A 47 -19.21 -15.53 2.07
CA GLN A 47 -18.74 -14.36 1.33
C GLN A 47 -17.56 -14.67 0.41
N LEU A 48 -16.61 -15.50 0.85
CA LEU A 48 -15.47 -15.94 0.02
C LEU A 48 -15.93 -16.80 -1.16
N GLU A 49 -17.00 -17.58 -1.00
CA GLU A 49 -17.57 -18.38 -2.09
C GLU A 49 -18.40 -17.53 -3.06
N ALA A 50 -19.16 -16.55 -2.55
CA ALA A 50 -19.99 -15.67 -3.36
C ALA A 50 -19.21 -14.62 -4.15
N ASN A 51 -18.03 -14.19 -3.65
CA ASN A 51 -17.24 -13.11 -4.26
C ASN A 51 -15.85 -13.58 -4.72
N PRO A 52 -15.67 -13.92 -6.01
CA PRO A 52 -14.38 -14.36 -6.55
C PRO A 52 -13.25 -13.34 -6.42
N ASN A 53 -13.55 -12.04 -6.45
CA ASN A 53 -12.54 -10.98 -6.26
C ASN A 53 -12.00 -11.01 -4.83
N LEU A 54 -12.89 -11.13 -3.84
CA LEU A 54 -12.50 -11.27 -2.43
C LEU A 54 -11.68 -12.54 -2.19
N SER A 55 -12.12 -13.66 -2.78
CA SER A 55 -11.41 -14.95 -2.70
C SER A 55 -10.01 -14.85 -3.30
N SER A 56 -9.89 -14.22 -4.48
CA SER A 56 -8.60 -13.97 -5.15
C SER A 56 -7.67 -13.09 -4.30
N LEU A 57 -8.18 -12.02 -3.70
CA LEU A 57 -7.39 -11.19 -2.77
C LEU A 57 -6.93 -11.99 -1.55
N CYS A 58 -7.80 -12.84 -1.00
CA CYS A 58 -7.48 -13.70 0.14
C CYS A 58 -6.51 -14.85 -0.19
N SER A 59 -6.15 -15.07 -1.46
CA SER A 59 -5.05 -15.98 -1.81
C SER A 59 -3.70 -15.47 -1.30
N VAL A 60 -3.54 -14.15 -1.10
CA VAL A 60 -2.35 -13.56 -0.48
C VAL A 60 -2.54 -13.53 1.04
N PRO A 61 -1.72 -14.25 1.84
CA PRO A 61 -1.95 -14.40 3.29
C PRO A 61 -2.06 -13.09 4.06
N LEU A 62 -1.26 -12.08 3.70
CA LEU A 62 -1.33 -10.75 4.32
C LEU A 62 -2.68 -10.09 4.07
N PHE A 63 -3.19 -10.12 2.83
CA PHE A 63 -4.46 -9.49 2.50
C PHE A 63 -5.61 -10.24 3.17
N CYS A 64 -5.55 -11.58 3.19
CA CYS A 64 -6.50 -12.40 3.94
C CYS A 64 -6.54 -12.02 5.43
N TRP A 65 -5.38 -11.90 6.08
CA TRP A 65 -5.30 -11.47 7.48
C TRP A 65 -5.89 -10.07 7.70
N ILE A 66 -5.60 -9.09 6.83
CA ILE A 66 -6.17 -7.75 6.94
C ILE A 66 -7.69 -7.79 6.79
N ILE A 67 -8.19 -8.45 5.74
CA ILE A 67 -9.62 -8.57 5.46
C ILE A 67 -10.34 -9.23 6.66
N PHE A 68 -9.80 -10.33 7.17
CA PHE A 68 -10.39 -11.04 8.31
C PHE A 68 -10.38 -10.18 9.59
N ARG A 69 -9.30 -9.44 9.82
CA ARG A 69 -9.18 -8.53 10.98
C ARG A 69 -10.14 -7.34 10.91
N CYS A 70 -10.59 -7.00 9.70
CA CYS A 70 -11.57 -5.95 9.43
C CYS A 70 -12.98 -6.51 9.17
N PHE A 71 -13.18 -7.82 9.22
CA PHE A 71 -14.42 -8.46 8.77
C PHE A 71 -15.64 -8.00 9.57
N ASP A 72 -15.51 -7.81 10.88
CA ASP A 72 -16.61 -7.29 11.69
C ASP A 72 -16.99 -5.86 11.30
N HIS A 73 -16.00 -5.03 10.90
CA HIS A 73 -16.23 -3.67 10.41
C HIS A 73 -16.86 -3.68 9.01
N PHE A 74 -16.40 -4.59 8.15
CA PHE A 74 -17.05 -4.87 6.86
C PHE A 74 -18.52 -5.22 7.09
N HIS A 75 -18.82 -6.16 7.99
CA HIS A 75 -20.17 -6.63 8.22
C HIS A 75 -21.09 -5.56 8.83
N SER A 76 -20.58 -4.70 9.72
CA SER A 76 -21.40 -3.66 10.36
C SER A 76 -21.73 -2.47 9.47
N GLU A 77 -20.87 -2.14 8.50
CA GLU A 77 -21.07 -1.01 7.58
C GLU A 77 -22.02 -1.36 6.41
N PHE A 78 -22.14 -2.64 6.08
CA PHE A 78 -23.05 -3.14 5.06
C PHE A 78 -24.24 -3.80 5.75
N ASP A 79 -25.28 -3.01 6.03
CA ASP A 79 -26.58 -3.40 6.64
C ASP A 79 -27.33 -4.52 5.86
N THR A 80 -26.76 -4.96 4.74
CA THR A 80 -27.13 -6.13 3.96
C THR A 80 -26.12 -7.24 4.24
N HIS A 81 -26.57 -8.47 4.47
CA HIS A 81 -25.74 -9.67 4.72
C HIS A 81 -24.76 -10.06 3.58
N GLU A 82 -24.44 -9.12 2.68
CA GLU A 82 -23.57 -9.22 1.52
C GLU A 82 -22.57 -8.06 1.58
N LEU A 83 -21.27 -8.38 1.49
CA LEU A 83 -20.30 -7.40 1.04
C LEU A 83 -20.83 -6.88 -0.31
N PRO A 84 -20.94 -5.56 -0.53
CA PRO A 84 -21.47 -5.07 -1.79
C PRO A 84 -20.63 -5.66 -2.93
N ASP A 85 -21.23 -5.84 -4.11
CA ASP A 85 -20.56 -6.25 -5.37
C ASP A 85 -19.44 -5.28 -5.82
N VAL A 86 -19.04 -4.38 -4.93
CA VAL A 86 -17.88 -3.52 -5.01
C VAL A 86 -16.64 -4.41 -5.08
N THR A 87 -15.99 -4.33 -6.24
CA THR A 87 -14.62 -4.80 -6.41
C THR A 87 -13.72 -4.11 -5.38
N LEU A 88 -13.42 -4.80 -4.28
CA LEU A 88 -12.48 -4.30 -3.27
C LEU A 88 -11.10 -4.17 -3.91
N THR A 89 -10.54 -2.97 -3.89
CA THR A 89 -9.18 -2.74 -4.37
C THR A 89 -8.18 -2.88 -3.23
N LEU A 90 -6.90 -3.06 -3.57
CA LEU A 90 -5.80 -3.02 -2.60
C LEU A 90 -5.84 -1.73 -1.75
N THR A 91 -6.17 -0.59 -2.37
CA THR A 91 -6.28 0.68 -1.63
C THR A 91 -7.43 0.65 -0.62
N ASP A 92 -8.53 -0.02 -0.94
CA ASP A 92 -9.70 -0.10 -0.07
C ASP A 92 -9.41 -0.93 1.17
N ILE A 93 -8.68 -2.03 1.00
CA ILE A 93 -8.23 -2.90 2.10
C ILE A 93 -7.37 -2.09 3.09
N PHE A 94 -6.43 -1.29 2.59
CA PHE A 94 -5.53 -0.51 3.45
C PHE A 94 -6.21 0.73 4.06
N LEU A 95 -7.15 1.34 3.34
CA LEU A 95 -7.99 2.40 3.91
C LEU A 95 -8.85 1.86 5.07
N LEU A 96 -9.43 0.68 4.91
CA LEU A 96 -10.22 0.04 5.96
C LEU A 96 -9.37 -0.40 7.14
N MET A 97 -8.20 -1.01 6.88
CA MET A 97 -7.24 -1.36 7.92
C MET A 97 -6.91 -0.14 8.77
N THR A 98 -6.63 0.98 8.11
CA THR A 98 -6.34 2.26 8.79
C THR A 98 -7.52 2.72 9.65
N GLU A 99 -8.74 2.68 9.12
CA GLU A 99 -9.94 3.01 9.87
C GLU A 99 -10.12 2.13 11.12
N VAL A 100 -9.94 0.81 10.99
CA VAL A 100 -10.04 -0.14 12.10
C VAL A 100 -9.00 0.11 13.18
N HIS A 101 -7.76 0.44 12.79
CA HIS A 101 -6.70 0.79 13.73
C HIS A 101 -7.01 2.09 14.49
N LEU A 102 -7.48 3.12 13.80
CA LEU A 102 -7.89 4.39 14.42
C LEU A 102 -9.08 4.22 15.37
N ASN A 103 -10.11 3.48 14.95
CA ASN A 103 -11.31 3.26 15.76
C ASN A 103 -11.04 2.38 17.00
N ARG A 104 -10.06 1.47 16.96
CA ARG A 104 -9.69 0.64 18.13
C ARG A 104 -9.16 1.47 19.30
N ALA A 105 -8.31 2.46 19.04
CA ALA A 105 -7.79 3.34 20.09
C ALA A 105 -8.85 4.31 20.64
N GLN A 106 -9.90 4.58 19.87
CA GLN A 106 -11.03 5.37 20.37
C GLN A 106 -11.95 4.54 21.28
N LYS A 107 -12.11 3.23 21.04
CA LYS A 107 -12.90 2.34 21.90
C LYS A 107 -12.35 2.19 23.33
N THR A 108 -11.03 2.35 23.51
CA THR A 108 -10.39 2.31 24.84
C THR A 108 -10.61 3.60 25.64
N ASN A 109 -10.96 4.70 24.96
CA ASN A 109 -11.32 5.97 25.59
C ASN A 109 -12.86 6.02 25.76
N LEU A 110 -13.31 5.64 26.96
CA LEU A 110 -14.69 5.60 27.48
C LEU A 110 -15.81 6.25 26.62
N LEU A 111 -16.86 5.44 26.38
CA LEU A 111 -18.28 5.84 26.17
C LEU A 111 -18.83 6.17 24.77
N LYS A 112 -18.27 5.69 23.65
CA LYS A 112 -19.04 5.74 22.39
C LYS A 112 -19.00 4.44 21.58
N LYS A 113 -20.18 3.84 21.43
CA LYS A 113 -20.53 2.94 20.33
C LYS A 113 -20.49 3.78 19.04
N ASN A 114 -19.29 4.04 18.53
CA ASN A 114 -19.08 4.96 17.41
C ASN A 114 -19.50 4.28 16.11
N ASN A 115 -20.73 4.54 15.67
CA ASN A 115 -21.14 4.49 14.27
C ASN A 115 -20.55 5.71 13.52
N GLN A 116 -19.25 5.95 13.68
CA GLN A 116 -18.58 7.08 13.05
C GLN A 116 -18.23 6.68 11.62
N SER A 117 -18.64 7.49 10.66
CA SER A 117 -18.36 7.18 9.26
C SER A 117 -16.85 7.20 8.98
N GLN A 118 -16.38 6.42 8.00
CA GLN A 118 -14.98 6.44 7.57
C GLN A 118 -14.43 7.86 7.35
N VAL A 119 -15.24 8.75 6.77
CA VAL A 119 -14.84 10.15 6.55
C VAL A 119 -14.52 10.87 7.86
N GLU A 120 -15.33 10.67 8.89
CA GLU A 120 -15.16 11.33 10.18
C GLU A 120 -13.98 10.73 10.95
N THR A 121 -13.75 9.41 10.88
CA THR A 121 -12.57 8.77 11.49
C THR A 121 -11.28 9.34 10.91
N TYR A 122 -11.19 9.45 9.59
CA TYR A 122 -10.02 10.02 8.91
C TYR A 122 -9.85 11.51 9.22
N ARG A 123 -10.94 12.26 9.28
CA ARG A 123 -10.90 13.70 9.58
C ARG A 123 -10.45 13.97 11.01
N SER A 124 -10.92 13.20 11.97
CA SER A 124 -10.59 13.35 13.39
C SER A 124 -9.17 12.89 13.73
N SER A 125 -8.59 12.01 12.90
CA SER A 125 -7.23 11.48 13.08
C SER A 125 -6.24 12.06 12.06
N LYS A 126 -6.53 13.24 11.52
CA LYS A 126 -5.80 13.81 10.38
C LYS A 126 -4.33 14.07 10.72
N GLU A 127 -4.07 14.61 11.91
CA GLU A 127 -2.73 14.97 12.38
C GLU A 127 -1.84 13.72 12.50
N THR A 128 -2.35 12.67 13.16
CA THR A 128 -1.72 11.34 13.25
C THR A 128 -1.42 10.76 11.87
N LEU A 129 -2.40 10.75 10.96
CA LEU A 129 -2.23 10.22 9.61
C LEU A 129 -1.14 10.98 8.84
N PHE A 130 -1.06 12.30 9.04
CA PHE A 130 -0.05 13.14 8.41
C PHE A 130 1.34 12.84 8.98
N ALA A 131 1.48 12.71 10.30
CA ALA A 131 2.74 12.34 10.95
C ALA A 131 3.23 10.96 10.46
N LEU A 132 2.38 9.93 10.49
CA LEU A 132 2.71 8.59 9.98
C LEU A 132 3.14 8.62 8.51
N SER A 133 2.43 9.39 7.68
CA SER A 133 2.74 9.52 6.26
C SER A 133 4.10 10.18 6.00
N LYS A 134 4.49 11.16 6.83
CA LYS A 134 5.81 11.82 6.74
C LYS A 134 6.93 10.85 7.10
N VAL A 135 6.80 10.10 8.19
CA VAL A 135 7.76 9.07 8.61
C VAL A 135 7.92 8.03 7.50
N ALA A 136 6.81 7.49 6.98
CA ALA A 136 6.81 6.54 5.89
C ALA A 136 7.54 7.08 4.65
N HIS A 137 7.20 8.29 4.23
CA HIS A 137 7.79 8.92 3.05
C HIS A 137 9.30 9.18 3.21
N ARG A 138 9.74 9.73 4.35
CA ARG A 138 11.17 9.91 4.65
C ARG A 138 11.92 8.58 4.63
N GLY A 139 11.31 7.54 5.21
CA GLY A 139 11.84 6.18 5.18
C GLY A 139 12.03 5.67 3.76
N MET A 140 10.99 5.72 2.94
CA MET A 140 11.03 5.25 1.55
C MET A 140 12.04 6.03 0.70
N GLN A 141 12.16 7.35 0.88
CA GLN A 141 13.13 8.18 0.15
C GLN A 141 14.59 7.83 0.45
N LYS A 142 14.87 7.32 1.66
CA LYS A 142 16.19 6.94 2.15
C LYS A 142 16.39 5.42 2.18
N SER A 143 15.44 4.63 1.66
CA SER A 143 15.42 3.16 1.77
C SER A 143 15.58 2.66 3.23
N ARG A 144 14.96 3.36 4.18
CA ARG A 144 14.93 3.01 5.61
C ARG A 144 13.59 2.38 5.99
N PHE A 145 13.67 1.30 6.76
CA PHE A 145 12.50 0.52 7.23
C PHE A 145 12.46 0.38 8.77
N VAL A 146 13.53 0.77 9.44
CA VAL A 146 13.63 0.89 10.90
C VAL A 146 13.90 2.35 11.23
N PHE A 147 13.15 2.86 12.19
CA PHE A 147 13.07 4.27 12.56
C PHE A 147 13.42 4.40 14.03
N ASP A 148 14.32 5.32 14.33
CA ASP A 148 14.58 5.71 15.70
C ASP A 148 13.45 6.60 16.23
N GLN A 149 13.03 6.41 17.49
CA GLN A 149 11.94 7.20 18.06
C GLN A 149 12.29 8.68 18.17
N ASP A 150 13.49 9.00 18.66
CA ASP A 150 13.88 10.38 18.97
C ASP A 150 14.25 11.16 17.70
N ASP A 151 14.92 10.50 16.75
CA ASP A 151 15.41 11.15 15.54
C ASP A 151 14.41 11.13 14.37
N ASP A 152 13.77 9.98 14.12
CA ASP A 152 12.97 9.79 12.91
C ASP A 152 11.47 10.02 13.12
N MET A 153 11.01 9.97 14.37
CA MET A 153 9.58 9.94 14.72
C MET A 153 9.15 11.06 15.67
N ALA A 154 9.91 12.14 15.79
CA ALA A 154 9.60 13.28 16.66
C ALA A 154 8.19 13.90 16.46
N GLU A 155 7.56 13.70 15.29
CA GLU A 155 6.18 14.17 15.04
C GLU A 155 5.09 13.19 15.50
N LEU A 156 5.44 11.99 15.96
CA LEU A 156 4.51 10.98 16.48
C LEU A 156 4.46 11.06 18.01
N THR A 157 3.26 11.00 18.56
CA THR A 157 3.03 10.90 20.00
C THR A 157 3.08 9.45 20.46
N GLU A 158 3.28 9.21 21.76
CA GLU A 158 3.13 7.88 22.38
C GLU A 158 1.78 7.22 22.03
N GLN A 159 0.70 8.00 21.96
CA GLN A 159 -0.61 7.48 21.58
C GLN A 159 -0.63 6.99 20.12
N ASP A 160 0.09 7.67 19.22
CA ASP A 160 0.20 7.26 17.82
C ASP A 160 0.94 5.92 17.68
N LEU A 161 1.97 5.70 18.52
CA LEU A 161 2.73 4.44 18.54
C LEU A 161 1.85 3.26 18.99
N HIS A 162 0.88 3.51 19.88
CA HIS A 162 -0.06 2.49 20.35
C HIS A 162 -1.21 2.18 19.37
N LEU A 163 -1.35 2.91 18.26
CA LEU A 163 -2.36 2.60 17.23
C LEU A 163 -2.09 1.29 16.48
N GLY A 164 -0.87 0.76 16.57
CA GLY A 164 -0.50 -0.53 15.97
C GLY A 164 -0.19 -0.48 14.47
N PHE A 165 0.09 0.72 13.93
CA PHE A 165 0.68 0.88 12.60
C PHE A 165 2.19 0.58 12.59
N LEU A 166 2.83 0.88 13.71
CA LEU A 166 4.24 0.64 14.00
C LEU A 166 4.35 -0.45 15.07
N ARG A 167 5.48 -1.15 15.09
CA ARG A 167 5.84 -2.10 16.15
C ARG A 167 7.28 -1.87 16.59
N PRO A 168 7.59 -2.05 17.88
CA PRO A 168 8.96 -1.99 18.35
C PRO A 168 9.77 -3.13 17.70
N VAL A 169 11.01 -2.83 17.34
CA VAL A 169 11.97 -3.83 16.85
C VAL A 169 12.57 -4.51 18.08
N PRO A 170 12.41 -5.84 18.25
CA PRO A 170 12.99 -6.53 19.40
C PRO A 170 14.51 -6.36 19.40
N HIS A 171 15.05 -5.80 20.48
CA HIS A 171 16.49 -5.74 20.72
C HIS A 171 16.89 -6.97 21.55
N TYR A 172 17.86 -7.72 21.05
CA TYR A 172 18.37 -8.92 21.75
C TYR A 172 19.47 -8.56 22.76
N GLU A 173 19.97 -7.33 22.75
CA GLU A 173 21.03 -6.86 23.63
C GLU A 173 20.45 -5.96 24.72
N ALA A 174 20.84 -6.23 25.97
CA ALA A 174 20.17 -5.80 27.20
C ALA A 174 20.60 -4.43 27.71
N ASP A 175 21.01 -3.52 26.83
CA ASP A 175 21.36 -2.15 27.23
C ASP A 175 20.32 -1.18 26.67
N GLY A 176 19.89 -0.23 27.49
CA GLY A 176 18.74 0.66 27.27
C GLY A 176 18.92 1.65 26.12
N GLY A 177 19.10 1.14 24.90
CA GLY A 177 19.21 1.91 23.67
C GLY A 177 17.87 2.44 23.19
N ASP A 178 17.95 3.47 22.36
CA ASP A 178 16.83 4.21 21.79
C ASP A 178 15.79 3.28 21.15
N SER A 179 14.51 3.55 21.45
CA SER A 179 13.40 2.70 21.01
C SER A 179 13.26 2.76 19.49
N SER A 180 13.69 1.69 18.81
CA SER A 180 13.52 1.57 17.36
C SER A 180 12.18 0.92 16.98
N TYR A 181 11.54 1.44 15.93
CA TYR A 181 10.26 0.98 15.41
C TYR A 181 10.33 0.64 13.92
N GLU A 182 9.47 -0.26 13.48
CA GLU A 182 9.22 -0.51 12.06
C GLU A 182 7.72 -0.51 11.78
N PHE A 183 7.31 -0.17 10.56
CA PHE A 183 5.92 -0.36 10.14
C PHE A 183 5.57 -1.84 10.24
N LEU A 184 4.34 -2.15 10.66
CA LEU A 184 3.82 -3.51 10.79
C LEU A 184 4.09 -4.36 9.55
N HIS A 185 4.03 -3.72 8.37
CA HIS A 185 4.42 -4.31 7.10
C HIS A 185 4.97 -3.27 6.13
N LEU A 186 5.91 -3.65 5.25
CA LEU A 186 6.46 -2.75 4.24
C LEU A 186 5.39 -2.17 3.30
N ILE A 187 4.41 -2.97 2.90
CA ILE A 187 3.27 -2.50 2.08
C ILE A 187 2.47 -1.40 2.81
N LEU A 188 2.39 -1.44 4.15
CA LEU A 188 1.76 -0.38 4.94
C LEU A 188 2.59 0.91 4.89
N GLN A 189 3.92 0.80 4.96
CA GLN A 189 4.82 1.93 4.72
C GLN A 189 4.65 2.50 3.30
N SER A 190 4.55 1.65 2.28
CA SER A 190 4.25 2.07 0.89
C SER A 190 2.90 2.80 0.79
N PHE A 191 1.88 2.33 1.51
CA PHE A 191 0.57 2.97 1.58
C PHE A 191 0.65 4.38 2.20
N PHE A 192 1.27 4.51 3.38
CA PHE A 192 1.44 5.81 4.03
C PHE A 192 2.31 6.78 3.24
N THR A 193 3.26 6.26 2.46
CA THR A 193 4.06 7.06 1.52
C THR A 193 3.20 7.61 0.39
N ALA A 194 2.34 6.78 -0.21
CA ALA A 194 1.38 7.25 -1.21
C ALA A 194 0.39 8.26 -0.59
N PHE A 195 -0.03 8.03 0.65
CA PHE A 195 -0.89 8.95 1.39
C PHE A 195 -0.22 10.33 1.55
N PHE A 196 1.06 10.39 1.90
CA PHE A 196 1.83 11.63 1.94
C PHE A 196 1.82 12.34 0.58
N LEU A 197 2.15 11.62 -0.50
CA LEU A 197 2.19 12.19 -1.85
C LEU A 197 0.84 12.78 -2.28
N VAL A 198 -0.28 12.23 -1.79
CA VAL A 198 -1.63 12.76 -2.06
C VAL A 198 -1.98 13.94 -1.15
N THR A 199 -1.63 13.88 0.14
CA THR A 199 -2.12 14.83 1.16
C THR A 199 -1.24 16.07 1.33
N GLU A 200 0.08 15.98 1.13
CA GLU A 200 0.99 17.12 1.25
C GLU A 200 0.80 18.09 0.07
N GLU A 201 0.40 19.34 0.33
CA GLU A 201 0.05 20.30 -0.72
C GLU A 201 1.26 20.73 -1.56
N LYS A 202 2.45 20.73 -0.96
CA LYS A 202 3.69 21.18 -1.63
C LYS A 202 4.28 20.14 -2.59
N VAL A 203 3.78 18.91 -2.61
CA VAL A 203 4.26 17.85 -3.51
C VAL A 203 4.04 18.26 -4.97
N GLY A 204 5.15 18.53 -5.65
CA GLY A 204 5.18 18.84 -7.08
C GLY A 204 5.07 17.59 -7.96
N ALA A 205 4.87 17.77 -9.28
CA ALA A 205 4.74 16.67 -10.23
C ALA A 205 5.95 15.71 -10.22
N LYS A 206 7.15 16.27 -10.04
CA LYS A 206 8.40 15.53 -9.97
C LYS A 206 8.43 14.52 -8.82
N GLU A 207 8.06 14.98 -7.63
CA GLU A 207 8.03 14.16 -6.42
C GLU A 207 6.88 13.15 -6.47
N LEU A 208 5.71 13.58 -6.97
CA LEU A 208 4.55 12.72 -7.20
C LEU A 208 4.88 11.50 -8.08
N LEU A 209 5.72 11.69 -9.10
CA LEU A 209 6.10 10.66 -10.08
C LEU A 209 7.43 9.96 -9.74
N ARG A 210 8.07 10.30 -8.62
CA ARG A 210 9.41 9.80 -8.27
C ARG A 210 9.48 8.28 -8.25
N PHE A 211 8.55 7.63 -7.56
CA PHE A 211 8.54 6.17 -7.42
C PHE A 211 8.18 5.43 -8.72
N PHE A 212 7.57 6.10 -9.70
CA PHE A 212 7.43 5.52 -11.04
C PHE A 212 8.77 5.48 -11.78
N ALA A 213 9.61 6.51 -11.59
CA ALA A 213 10.95 6.55 -12.16
C ALA A 213 11.85 5.44 -11.60
N GLU A 214 11.76 5.20 -10.28
CA GLU A 214 12.59 4.22 -9.58
C GLU A 214 12.19 2.76 -9.85
N CYS A 215 10.98 2.50 -10.37
CA CYS A 215 10.55 1.16 -10.84
C CYS A 215 10.99 0.81 -12.27
N SER A 216 11.64 1.72 -13.00
CA SER A 216 12.13 1.42 -14.35
C SER A 216 13.39 0.55 -14.28
N PRO A 217 13.42 -0.64 -14.92
CA PRO A 217 14.64 -1.43 -14.99
C PRO A 217 15.72 -0.68 -15.79
N GLN A 218 16.98 -0.77 -15.36
CA GLN A 218 18.14 -0.25 -16.10
C GLN A 218 18.44 -1.06 -17.37
N ASP A 219 18.16 -2.37 -17.37
CA ASP A 219 18.52 -3.29 -18.48
C ASP A 219 17.40 -3.61 -19.45
N THR A 220 16.22 -3.00 -19.30
CA THR A 220 15.18 -3.08 -20.33
C THR A 220 15.23 -1.83 -21.19
N THR A 221 15.12 -2.00 -22.50
CA THR A 221 14.91 -0.92 -23.49
C THR A 221 13.67 -0.04 -23.18
N LEU A 222 12.95 -0.30 -22.08
CA LEU A 222 11.93 0.54 -21.43
C LEU A 222 12.49 1.81 -20.75
N SER A 223 13.80 1.98 -20.57
CA SER A 223 14.43 3.30 -20.25
C SER A 223 13.96 4.40 -21.22
N SER A 224 13.54 3.99 -22.42
CA SER A 224 12.97 4.84 -23.44
C SER A 224 11.52 5.27 -23.16
N CYS A 225 10.76 4.57 -22.29
CA CYS A 225 9.31 4.76 -22.05
C CYS A 225 8.88 6.01 -21.27
N PHE A 226 9.80 6.84 -20.79
CA PHE A 226 9.46 8.05 -20.06
C PHE A 226 9.74 9.32 -20.90
N PRO A 227 8.69 10.04 -21.34
CA PRO A 227 8.83 11.24 -22.17
C PRO A 227 9.11 12.53 -21.37
N ILE A 228 9.20 12.46 -20.04
CA ILE A 228 9.56 13.60 -19.21
C ILE A 228 11.10 13.64 -19.13
N GLY A 229 11.72 14.58 -19.83
CA GLY A 229 13.18 14.69 -19.94
C GLY A 229 13.93 14.78 -18.60
N TRP A 230 13.25 15.16 -17.51
CA TRP A 230 13.84 15.21 -16.17
C TRP A 230 13.91 13.84 -15.46
N LEU A 231 13.08 12.85 -15.83
CA LEU A 231 13.24 11.46 -15.36
C LEU A 231 14.51 10.79 -15.91
N LYS A 232 15.07 11.30 -17.02
CA LYS A 232 16.28 10.75 -17.66
C LYS A 232 17.58 11.05 -16.91
N ASN A 233 17.57 11.95 -15.92
CA ASN A 233 18.79 12.44 -15.26
C ASN A 233 19.11 11.75 -13.93
N HIS A 234 18.41 10.66 -13.58
CA HIS A 234 18.73 9.88 -12.39
C HIS A 234 19.65 8.71 -12.75
N HIS A 235 20.95 8.98 -12.81
CA HIS A 235 21.98 7.96 -12.66
C HIS A 235 22.44 7.98 -11.20
N PRO A 236 22.10 6.99 -10.35
CA PRO A 236 22.76 6.86 -9.07
C PRO A 236 24.21 6.45 -9.34
N ALA A 237 25.16 7.30 -9.00
CA ALA A 237 26.56 6.90 -8.91
C ALA A 237 26.70 5.94 -7.72
N GLY A 238 27.12 4.69 -7.99
CA GLY A 238 27.26 3.64 -6.99
C GLY A 238 25.95 2.92 -6.70
N GLU A 239 25.66 1.86 -7.45
CA GLU A 239 24.53 0.99 -7.15
C GLU A 239 24.87 0.07 -5.98
N ASP A 240 24.07 0.16 -4.92
CA ASP A 240 24.04 -0.86 -3.87
C ASP A 240 23.43 -2.14 -4.49
N PRO A 241 24.19 -3.26 -4.57
CA PRO A 241 23.72 -4.51 -5.16
C PRO A 241 22.55 -5.15 -4.38
N PHE A 242 22.21 -4.60 -3.21
CA PHE A 242 21.12 -5.08 -2.37
C PHE A 242 19.88 -4.16 -2.40
N ARG A 243 19.90 -3.10 -3.22
CA ARG A 243 18.78 -2.17 -3.36
C ARG A 243 17.62 -2.83 -4.13
N ASN A 244 16.59 -3.24 -3.40
CA ASN A 244 15.34 -3.75 -3.98
C ASN A 244 14.29 -2.63 -4.05
N ASN A 245 13.79 -2.33 -5.24
CA ASN A 245 12.78 -1.29 -5.51
C ASN A 245 11.35 -1.84 -5.75
N GLU A 246 11.12 -3.15 -5.58
CA GLU A 246 9.80 -3.78 -5.83
C GLU A 246 8.68 -3.15 -4.99
N HIS A 247 9.02 -2.70 -3.78
CA HIS A 247 8.11 -2.07 -2.86
C HIS A 247 7.61 -0.68 -3.31
N PHE A 248 8.32 -0.01 -4.23
CA PHE A 248 7.85 1.23 -4.87
C PHE A 248 6.65 0.99 -5.78
N HIS A 249 6.50 -0.22 -6.33
CA HIS A 249 5.32 -0.57 -7.11
C HIS A 249 4.05 -0.44 -6.27
N PHE A 250 4.08 -0.87 -5.01
CA PHE A 250 2.94 -0.70 -4.10
C PHE A 250 2.64 0.77 -3.83
N THR A 251 3.65 1.63 -3.65
CA THR A 251 3.44 3.08 -3.50
C THR A 251 2.74 3.65 -4.74
N ASN A 252 3.15 3.25 -5.94
CA ASN A 252 2.51 3.69 -7.19
C ASN A 252 1.06 3.19 -7.30
N LEU A 253 0.78 1.93 -6.93
CA LEU A 253 -0.58 1.39 -6.91
C LEU A 253 -1.49 2.15 -5.94
N PHE A 254 -1.02 2.39 -4.71
CA PHE A 254 -1.78 3.16 -3.72
C PHE A 254 -1.99 4.61 -4.15
N LEU A 255 -0.98 5.22 -4.75
CA LEU A 255 -1.09 6.60 -5.26
C LEU A 255 -2.21 6.70 -6.30
N CYS A 256 -2.27 5.76 -7.24
CA CYS A 256 -3.36 5.65 -8.22
C CYS A 256 -4.73 5.43 -7.57
N GLY A 257 -4.80 4.52 -6.61
CA GLY A 257 -6.06 4.20 -5.91
C GLY A 257 -6.59 5.36 -5.09
N LEU A 258 -5.73 6.05 -4.34
CA LEU A 258 -6.08 7.21 -3.52
C LEU A 258 -6.50 8.41 -4.38
N LEU A 259 -5.89 8.60 -5.55
CA LEU A 259 -6.27 9.64 -6.51
C LEU A 259 -7.44 9.23 -7.43
N SER A 260 -7.97 8.01 -7.31
CA SER A 260 -9.11 7.55 -8.12
C SER A 260 -10.37 8.40 -7.90
N LYS A 261 -11.32 8.33 -8.83
CA LYS A 261 -12.62 9.03 -8.68
C LYS A 261 -13.40 8.52 -7.47
N GLY A 262 -13.38 7.20 -7.24
CA GLY A 262 -14.10 6.55 -6.13
C GLY A 262 -13.65 7.04 -4.75
N ARG A 263 -12.38 7.40 -4.58
CA ARG A 263 -11.82 7.87 -3.29
C ARG A 263 -11.82 9.39 -3.13
N HIS A 264 -12.28 10.15 -4.12
CA HIS A 264 -12.33 11.60 -4.04
C HIS A 264 -13.19 12.12 -2.88
N LYS A 265 -14.32 11.45 -2.58
CA LYS A 265 -15.21 11.83 -1.47
C LYS A 265 -14.49 11.76 -0.13
N LEU A 266 -13.69 10.72 0.10
CA LEU A 266 -12.88 10.60 1.32
C LEU A 266 -11.75 11.63 1.34
N MET A 267 -10.93 11.65 0.28
CA MET A 267 -9.70 12.45 0.26
C MET A 267 -9.94 13.97 0.33
N ARG A 268 -11.07 14.48 -0.16
CA ARG A 268 -11.38 15.92 -0.12
C ARG A 268 -11.57 16.48 1.30
N HIS A 269 -11.73 15.61 2.30
CA HIS A 269 -11.79 16.03 3.72
C HIS A 269 -10.40 16.18 4.34
N LEU A 270 -9.36 15.69 3.67
CA LEU A 270 -7.97 15.72 4.14
C LEU A 270 -7.15 16.77 3.39
N VAL A 271 -7.41 16.94 2.10
CA VAL A 271 -6.66 17.83 1.19
C VAL A 271 -7.61 18.56 0.24
N SER A 272 -7.20 19.74 -0.24
CA SER A 272 -8.01 20.56 -1.13
C SER A 272 -8.37 19.85 -2.44
N SER A 273 -9.63 20.00 -2.90
CA SER A 273 -10.09 19.38 -4.15
C SER A 273 -9.32 19.86 -5.37
N ALA A 274 -8.78 21.09 -5.34
CA ALA A 274 -7.92 21.63 -6.39
C ALA A 274 -6.59 20.86 -6.48
N SER A 275 -5.94 20.60 -5.33
CA SER A 275 -4.72 19.79 -5.26
C SER A 275 -4.95 18.36 -5.76
N LEU A 276 -6.04 17.70 -5.34
CA LEU A 276 -6.41 16.36 -5.82
C LEU A 276 -6.59 16.32 -7.35
N LYS A 277 -7.30 17.30 -7.92
CA LYS A 277 -7.49 17.39 -9.37
C LYS A 277 -6.16 17.60 -10.09
N LYS A 278 -5.30 18.49 -9.59
CA LYS A 278 -3.97 18.75 -10.15
C LYS A 278 -3.11 17.49 -10.15
N LYS A 279 -3.00 16.79 -9.01
CA LYS A 279 -2.21 15.55 -8.88
C LYS A 279 -2.75 14.43 -9.77
N ARG A 280 -4.08 14.26 -9.83
CA ARG A 280 -4.73 13.31 -10.75
C ARG A 280 -4.40 13.62 -12.22
N ASN A 281 -4.43 14.88 -12.63
CA ASN A 281 -4.11 15.27 -14.00
C ASN A 281 -2.65 14.94 -14.35
N VAL A 282 -1.70 15.18 -13.42
CA VAL A 282 -0.30 14.80 -13.60
C VAL A 282 -0.16 13.29 -13.84
N LEU A 283 -0.82 12.45 -13.04
CA LEU A 283 -0.80 10.99 -13.24
C LEU A 283 -1.40 10.58 -14.59
N LEU A 284 -2.55 11.14 -14.97
CA LEU A 284 -3.21 10.80 -16.22
C LEU A 284 -2.34 11.19 -17.43
N SER A 285 -1.73 12.38 -17.41
CA SER A 285 -0.79 12.80 -18.44
C SER A 285 0.43 11.87 -18.51
N PHE A 286 0.96 11.47 -17.35
CA PHE A 286 2.07 10.52 -17.27
C PHE A 286 1.71 9.16 -17.87
N PHE A 287 0.55 8.58 -17.52
CA PHE A 287 0.11 7.29 -18.06
C PHE A 287 -0.17 7.36 -19.56
N PHE A 288 -0.83 8.41 -20.00
CA PHE A 288 -1.12 8.62 -21.42
C PHE A 288 0.16 8.64 -22.24
N GLU A 289 1.15 9.42 -21.82
CA GLU A 289 2.41 9.52 -22.53
C GLU A 289 3.28 8.25 -22.40
N SER A 290 3.27 7.58 -21.24
CA SER A 290 3.96 6.30 -21.05
C SER A 290 3.38 5.20 -21.95
N MET A 291 2.06 5.10 -22.02
CA MET A 291 1.36 4.14 -22.89
C MET A 291 1.63 4.44 -24.36
N LYS A 292 1.52 5.70 -24.77
CA LYS A 292 1.83 6.14 -26.14
C LYS A 292 3.27 5.83 -26.51
N TYR A 293 4.22 6.01 -25.60
CA TYR A 293 5.60 5.63 -25.84
C TYR A 293 5.74 4.11 -25.99
N HIS A 294 5.21 3.34 -25.02
CA HIS A 294 5.26 1.89 -25.05
C HIS A 294 4.71 1.34 -26.37
N LEU A 295 3.54 1.82 -26.81
CA LEU A 295 2.91 1.43 -28.08
C LEU A 295 3.73 1.80 -29.31
N LYS A 296 4.49 2.92 -29.28
CA LYS A 296 5.42 3.29 -30.36
C LYS A 296 6.67 2.41 -30.38
N GLY A 297 7.12 1.93 -29.22
CA GLY A 297 8.26 1.05 -29.07
C GLY A 297 7.96 -0.41 -29.45
N LEU A 298 6.69 -0.80 -29.53
CA LEU A 298 6.30 -2.11 -30.05
C LEU A 298 6.64 -2.18 -31.55
N ILE A 299 7.48 -3.15 -31.92
CA ILE A 299 7.74 -3.48 -33.32
C ILE A 299 6.40 -3.89 -33.93
N ARG A 300 5.86 -3.06 -34.83
CA ARG A 300 4.71 -3.48 -35.65
C ARG A 300 5.15 -4.69 -36.45
N ALA A 301 4.64 -5.86 -36.11
CA ALA A 301 4.81 -7.05 -36.94
C ALA A 301 4.34 -6.68 -38.35
N ARG A 302 5.27 -6.69 -39.32
CA ARG A 302 4.91 -6.61 -40.74
C ARG A 302 4.16 -7.90 -41.05
N LEU A 303 2.83 -7.85 -40.97
CA LEU A 303 1.97 -8.87 -41.57
C LEU A 303 2.41 -8.97 -43.04
N LYS A 304 2.93 -10.14 -43.44
CA LYS A 304 3.16 -10.43 -44.86
C LYS A 304 1.82 -10.23 -45.55
N GLU A 305 1.80 -9.35 -46.54
CA GLU A 305 0.66 -9.10 -47.41
C GLU A 305 0.12 -10.46 -47.89
N TYR A 306 -1.08 -10.81 -47.45
CA TYR A 306 -1.87 -11.82 -48.14
C TYR A 306 -2.28 -11.19 -49.47
N LYS A 307 -1.55 -11.53 -50.54
CA LYS A 307 -2.01 -11.29 -51.90
C LYS A 307 -3.21 -12.20 -52.13
N GLN A 308 -4.39 -11.58 -52.31
CA GLN A 308 -5.56 -12.23 -52.88
C GLN A 308 -5.28 -12.65 -54.33
#